data_AF-A0A5Q6RNZ5-F1
#
_entry.id   AF-A0A5Q6RNZ5-F1
#
_cell.length_a   1.000
_cell.length_b   1.000
_cell.length_c   1.000
_cell.angle_alpha   90.00
_cell.angle_beta   90.00
_cell.angle_gamma   90.00
#
_symmetry.space_group_name_H-M   'P 1'
#
loop_
_entity.id
_entity.type
_entity.pdbx_description
1 polymer ?
#
loop_
_entity_poly.entity_id
_entity_poly.type
_entity_poly.pdbx_seq_one_letter_code
_entity_poly.pdbx_strand_id
1 'polypeptide(L)'
;MRGRSTMATTVGHETSAGEEPPPTPAPEPTTPTKPVHHGTPQRGVDVIPSSSFKTGRFGRMFRHLPVFEHSAEDMAALAQRMLDPAGPPAENPDIPSGYTYFGQFVDHDITFDPVSSLRRQNDPDALHNFRTPRFDLDSLYGRGPADQPYMYDDSGPVTKLRLGEDVGVVPGQTSGAGPDLPRNEPRQRDGEEVFFGRALIGDPRNDENILVSQLHLTMLQFHNRVADVVGATTPLTGDDAFKETQRLVRWHYQWVVVHDFLRRIVGEAVVNDILRTETYVSDAAGSTIALVRPTFQFYKPVNDAYIPVEFAVAAYRFGHSMIRGRYHINDFVRDARGDQGPIPIFGPELPPDELSNLNGFRRLPPQWAVEWKFLFDMPGADTSPQASLPIDTQLARPLADLPLSVAAHPPHALAERNLQRGVALGLPAGNTVARAMGVEPLTDDELGISDLSEDVRLHPPLWFYILKEAEVRAEGKKLGPVGGRIVAEVLLGILADDPLSYLSVEPNWKPQAPMARDDGSFDVPQLLRFAKEA
;
A
#
# COMPACT_ATOMS: atom_id res chain seq x y z
N MET A 1 59.74 -5.26 64.29
CA MET A 1 60.59 -4.81 65.44
C MET A 1 59.68 -4.23 66.52
N ARG A 2 60.21 -3.68 67.63
CA ARG A 2 59.44 -3.20 68.80
C ARG A 2 58.54 -1.99 68.48
N GLY A 3 57.58 -1.67 69.36
CA GLY A 3 56.73 -0.47 69.31
C GLY A 3 56.26 0.00 70.72
N ARG A 4 55.41 1.05 70.76
CA ARG A 4 54.98 1.85 71.96
C ARG A 4 56.12 2.71 72.57
N SER A 5 55.90 3.84 73.25
CA SER A 5 54.69 4.63 73.63
C SER A 5 54.93 6.14 73.30
N THR A 6 54.34 7.25 73.81
CA THR A 6 53.43 7.68 74.93
C THR A 6 52.87 9.06 74.44
N MET A 7 51.58 9.44 74.49
CA MET A 7 50.64 9.71 75.61
C MET A 7 50.89 11.01 76.44
N ALA A 8 50.11 12.07 76.15
CA ALA A 8 49.51 13.06 77.09
C ALA A 8 48.35 13.81 76.34
N THR A 9 47.05 13.95 76.69
CA THR A 9 46.24 14.38 77.88
C THR A 9 46.42 15.85 78.32
N THR A 10 45.40 16.69 78.64
CA THR A 10 43.88 16.68 78.67
C THR A 10 43.39 18.17 78.68
N VAL A 11 42.12 18.66 78.64
CA VAL A 11 40.69 18.23 78.59
C VAL A 11 39.92 19.23 77.68
N GLY A 12 38.73 18.96 77.12
CA GLY A 12 37.38 19.24 77.69
C GLY A 12 36.63 20.34 76.89
N HIS A 13 35.30 20.37 76.68
CA HIS A 13 34.18 19.49 77.09
C HIS A 13 33.09 19.47 75.98
N GLU A 14 31.93 18.84 76.22
CA GLU A 14 30.94 18.42 75.19
C GLU A 14 30.04 19.55 74.61
N THR A 15 29.54 19.40 73.38
CA THR A 15 28.07 19.44 73.05
C THR A 15 27.73 19.18 71.57
N SER A 16 26.54 18.57 71.37
CA SER A 16 25.63 18.56 70.21
C SER A 16 26.11 18.20 68.79
N ALA A 17 25.20 17.58 68.03
CA ALA A 17 25.28 17.40 66.58
C ALA A 17 24.62 18.57 65.82
N GLY A 18 24.92 18.65 64.53
CA GLY A 18 24.37 19.58 63.53
C GLY A 18 25.37 19.71 62.36
N GLU A 19 24.97 19.95 61.11
CA GLU A 19 23.63 19.95 60.50
C GLU A 19 23.87 19.77 58.97
N GLU A 20 23.07 18.97 58.26
CA GLU A 20 23.25 18.82 56.81
C GLU A 20 22.81 20.10 56.06
N PRO A 21 23.52 20.50 54.99
CA PRO A 21 23.16 21.71 54.24
C PRO A 21 21.78 21.56 53.60
N PRO A 22 20.89 22.57 53.70
CA PRO A 22 19.51 22.44 53.24
C PRO A 22 19.44 22.30 51.70
N PRO A 23 18.52 21.47 51.17
CA PRO A 23 18.32 21.34 49.74
C PRO A 23 17.73 22.62 49.15
N THR A 24 18.47 23.28 48.26
CA THR A 24 17.98 24.47 47.55
C THR A 24 16.78 24.11 46.66
N PRO A 25 15.58 24.68 46.88
CA PRO A 25 14.42 24.38 46.06
C PRO A 25 14.53 25.10 44.71
N ALA A 26 14.91 24.36 43.66
CA ALA A 26 14.70 24.81 42.29
C ALA A 26 13.19 24.76 41.98
N PRO A 27 12.54 25.88 41.62
CA PRO A 27 11.11 25.87 41.32
C PRO A 27 10.83 25.14 40.00
N GLU A 28 9.72 24.41 39.95
CA GLU A 28 9.23 23.81 38.71
C GLU A 28 8.92 24.89 37.65
N PRO A 29 9.13 24.62 36.35
CA PRO A 29 8.85 25.58 35.28
C PRO A 29 7.33 25.73 35.03
N THR A 30 6.67 26.58 35.80
CA THR A 30 5.21 26.81 35.77
C THR A 30 4.71 27.61 34.55
N THR A 31 5.36 27.55 33.39
CA THR A 31 4.93 28.19 32.14
C THR A 31 5.34 27.37 30.92
N PRO A 32 4.40 26.85 30.12
CA PRO A 32 4.75 26.05 28.94
C PRO A 32 5.36 26.89 27.81
N THR A 33 6.53 26.48 27.31
CA THR A 33 7.16 27.02 26.09
C THR A 33 6.45 26.51 24.83
N LYS A 34 5.23 26.96 24.59
CA LYS A 34 4.54 26.83 23.29
C LYS A 34 4.85 28.05 22.41
N PRO A 35 5.17 27.88 21.11
CA PRO A 35 5.11 28.98 20.15
C PRO A 35 3.72 29.60 20.10
N VAL A 36 3.64 30.93 20.09
CA VAL A 36 2.37 31.65 19.93
C VAL A 36 2.02 31.68 18.44
N HIS A 37 1.00 30.92 18.05
CA HIS A 37 0.41 31.05 16.72
C HIS A 37 -0.35 32.38 16.62
N HIS A 38 0.15 33.30 15.80
CA HIS A 38 -0.61 34.47 15.40
C HIS A 38 -1.61 34.07 14.30
N GLY A 39 -2.88 33.94 14.69
CA GLY A 39 -3.97 33.55 13.80
C GLY A 39 -5.31 33.55 14.54
N THR A 40 -5.97 34.71 14.62
CA THR A 40 -7.23 34.86 15.34
C THR A 40 -8.36 34.14 14.59
N PRO A 41 -9.09 33.19 15.21
CA PRO A 41 -10.21 32.53 14.54
C PRO A 41 -11.40 33.49 14.41
N GLN A 42 -11.73 33.89 13.18
CA GLN A 42 -13.04 34.47 12.89
C GLN A 42 -14.12 33.40 12.99
N ARG A 43 -15.30 33.77 13.49
CA ARG A 43 -16.43 32.84 13.65
C ARG A 43 -17.17 32.65 12.33
N GLY A 44 -16.95 31.49 11.72
CA GLY A 44 -17.92 30.73 10.92
C GLY A 44 -18.80 31.51 9.92
N VAL A 45 -18.29 31.68 8.71
CA VAL A 45 -19.07 31.51 7.47
C VAL A 45 -18.21 30.67 6.52
N ASP A 46 -18.82 29.67 5.89
CA ASP A 46 -18.40 28.90 4.70
C ASP A 46 -16.92 28.57 4.50
N VAL A 47 -16.51 27.38 4.97
CA VAL A 47 -15.58 26.51 4.23
C VAL A 47 -16.23 25.13 4.11
N ILE A 48 -16.59 24.75 2.88
CA ILE A 48 -17.07 23.39 2.56
C ILE A 48 -15.88 22.43 2.76
N PRO A 49 -16.03 21.29 3.45
CA PRO A 49 -14.89 20.50 3.90
C PRO A 49 -14.19 19.73 2.77
N SER A 50 -13.21 20.37 2.14
CA SER A 50 -12.14 19.70 1.39
C SER A 50 -11.24 18.92 2.36
N SER A 51 -11.63 17.68 2.66
CA SER A 51 -10.96 16.73 3.57
C SER A 51 -10.47 17.31 4.90
N SER A 52 -11.39 17.51 5.85
CA SER A 52 -11.00 17.50 7.26
C SER A 52 -10.68 16.05 7.66
N PHE A 53 -9.39 15.72 7.79
CA PHE A 53 -8.88 14.37 8.03
C PHE A 53 -9.56 13.63 9.21
N LYS A 54 -10.61 12.85 8.90
CA LYS A 54 -11.04 11.72 9.72
C LYS A 54 -10.06 10.57 9.48
N THR A 55 -9.15 10.32 10.42
CA THR A 55 -8.39 9.06 10.44
C THR A 55 -9.36 7.88 10.46
N GLY A 56 -9.13 6.89 9.59
CA GLY A 56 -9.92 5.67 9.55
C GLY A 56 -9.75 4.80 10.79
N ARG A 57 -10.42 3.66 10.78
CA ARG A 57 -10.23 2.61 11.79
C ARG A 57 -10.00 1.28 11.11
N PHE A 58 -9.25 0.42 11.78
CA PHE A 58 -9.39 -1.01 11.54
C PHE A 58 -10.67 -1.51 12.22
N GLY A 59 -11.12 -2.69 11.82
CA GLY A 59 -12.29 -3.35 12.41
C GLY A 59 -12.35 -4.82 12.01
N ARG A 60 -13.49 -5.47 12.26
CA ARG A 60 -13.70 -6.90 12.00
C ARG A 60 -14.95 -7.13 11.17
N MET A 61 -14.76 -7.66 9.97
CA MET A 61 -15.85 -8.06 9.06
C MET A 61 -16.62 -9.26 9.61
N PHE A 62 -15.93 -10.17 10.32
CA PHE A 62 -16.49 -11.39 10.90
C PHE A 62 -16.40 -11.39 12.43
N ARG A 63 -16.74 -10.25 13.06
CA ARG A 63 -16.59 -9.97 14.51
C ARG A 63 -17.24 -10.96 15.50
N HIS A 64 -18.04 -11.91 15.02
CA HIS A 64 -18.75 -12.92 15.82
C HIS A 64 -18.09 -14.30 15.75
N LEU A 65 -17.07 -14.49 14.89
CA LEU A 65 -16.36 -15.76 14.78
C LEU A 65 -15.29 -15.89 15.88
N PRO A 66 -15.06 -17.11 16.39
CA PRO A 66 -13.96 -17.36 17.31
C PRO A 66 -12.60 -17.07 16.67
N VAL A 67 -11.70 -16.54 17.50
CA VAL A 67 -10.27 -16.42 17.22
C VAL A 67 -9.58 -17.65 17.79
N PHE A 68 -8.59 -18.17 17.05
CA PHE A 68 -7.81 -19.34 17.46
C PHE A 68 -6.33 -18.96 17.55
N GLU A 69 -5.69 -19.36 18.64
CA GLU A 69 -4.24 -19.20 18.82
C GLU A 69 -3.51 -20.31 18.06
N HIS A 70 -2.28 -20.01 17.60
CA HIS A 70 -1.37 -20.98 16.99
C HIS A 70 0.00 -20.79 17.62
N SER A 71 0.80 -21.86 17.72
CA SER A 71 2.19 -21.70 18.18
C SER A 71 3.04 -20.99 17.13
N ALA A 72 4.12 -20.33 17.57
CA ALA A 72 5.08 -19.74 16.65
C ALA A 72 5.82 -20.81 15.81
N GLU A 73 5.94 -22.04 16.33
CA GLU A 73 6.55 -23.19 15.65
C GLU A 73 5.66 -23.69 14.49
N ASP A 74 4.35 -23.79 14.70
CA ASP A 74 3.37 -24.10 13.64
C ASP A 74 3.41 -23.07 12.51
N MET A 75 3.44 -21.78 12.85
CA MET A 75 3.48 -20.70 11.86
C MET A 75 4.82 -20.65 11.11
N ALA A 76 5.92 -21.02 11.75
CA ALA A 76 7.21 -21.18 11.07
C ALA A 76 7.21 -22.42 10.16
N ALA A 77 6.70 -23.56 10.61
CA ALA A 77 6.61 -24.79 9.82
C ALA A 77 5.71 -24.62 8.58
N LEU A 78 4.58 -23.92 8.72
CA LEU A 78 3.71 -23.56 7.61
C LEU A 78 4.38 -22.55 6.68
N ALA A 79 5.08 -21.54 7.21
CA ALA A 79 5.82 -20.57 6.40
C ALA A 79 6.91 -21.21 5.53
N GLN A 80 7.64 -22.21 6.03
CA GLN A 80 8.66 -22.91 5.25
C GLN A 80 8.08 -23.65 4.04
N ARG A 81 6.88 -24.26 4.17
CA ARG A 81 6.17 -24.88 3.02
C ARG A 81 5.87 -23.88 1.90
N MET A 82 5.68 -22.61 2.23
CA MET A 82 5.40 -21.54 1.28
C MET A 82 6.64 -21.01 0.54
N LEU A 83 7.85 -21.50 0.87
CA LEU A 83 9.13 -20.98 0.36
C LEU A 83 9.94 -22.01 -0.46
N ASP A 84 9.52 -23.28 -0.50
CA ASP A 84 10.20 -24.35 -1.24
C ASP A 84 9.38 -24.86 -2.45
N PRO A 85 9.31 -24.10 -3.55
CA PRO A 85 8.61 -24.53 -4.75
C PRO A 85 9.36 -25.68 -5.43
N ALA A 86 8.61 -26.72 -5.81
CA ALA A 86 9.15 -27.97 -6.38
C ALA A 86 9.71 -27.84 -7.83
N GLY A 87 9.93 -26.62 -8.30
CA GLY A 87 10.44 -26.29 -9.64
C GLY A 87 10.49 -24.78 -9.86
N PRO A 88 10.73 -24.31 -11.10
CA PRO A 88 10.38 -22.96 -11.49
C PRO A 88 8.87 -22.74 -11.26
N PRO A 89 8.44 -21.61 -10.66
CA PRO A 89 7.01 -21.36 -10.48
C PRO A 89 6.32 -21.24 -11.84
N ALA A 90 5.06 -21.69 -11.89
CA ALA A 90 4.19 -21.38 -13.02
C ALA A 90 3.97 -19.85 -13.11
N GLU A 91 3.49 -19.38 -14.27
CA GLU A 91 3.08 -17.99 -14.46
C GLU A 91 1.57 -17.90 -14.65
N ASN A 92 0.96 -16.78 -14.27
CA ASN A 92 -0.46 -16.50 -14.48
C ASN A 92 -0.66 -15.65 -15.75
N PRO A 93 -1.02 -16.25 -16.90
CA PRO A 93 -1.12 -15.52 -18.17
C PRO A 93 -2.29 -14.51 -18.19
N ASP A 94 -3.27 -14.66 -17.31
CA ASP A 94 -4.46 -13.80 -17.27
C ASP A 94 -4.17 -12.41 -16.63
N ILE A 95 -3.04 -12.29 -15.90
CA ILE A 95 -2.69 -11.10 -15.12
C ILE A 95 -1.24 -10.66 -15.41
N PRO A 96 -1.03 -9.59 -16.19
CA PRO A 96 0.27 -8.93 -16.31
C PRO A 96 0.85 -8.49 -14.95
N SER A 97 2.15 -8.68 -14.75
CA SER A 97 2.81 -8.48 -13.44
C SER A 97 2.82 -7.04 -12.92
N GLY A 98 2.49 -6.06 -13.76
CA GLY A 98 2.23 -4.68 -13.34
C GLY A 98 1.04 -4.56 -12.37
N TYR A 99 0.04 -5.43 -12.48
CA TYR A 99 -1.10 -5.44 -11.55
C TYR A 99 -0.71 -5.84 -10.12
N THR A 100 0.44 -6.50 -9.91
CA THR A 100 1.01 -6.74 -8.58
C THR A 100 1.35 -5.41 -7.89
N TYR A 101 2.02 -4.50 -8.61
CA TYR A 101 2.43 -3.19 -8.09
C TYR A 101 1.30 -2.16 -8.09
N PHE A 102 0.34 -2.29 -9.01
CA PHE A 102 -0.92 -1.56 -8.90
C PHE A 102 -1.70 -1.97 -7.64
N GLY A 103 -1.77 -3.26 -7.32
CA GLY A 103 -2.33 -3.74 -6.06
C GLY A 103 -1.59 -3.22 -4.83
N GLN A 104 -0.25 -3.13 -4.88
CA GLN A 104 0.54 -2.51 -3.80
C GLN A 104 0.20 -1.01 -3.64
N PHE A 105 0.15 -0.25 -4.74
CA PHE A 105 -0.24 1.16 -4.70
C PHE A 105 -1.64 1.36 -4.13
N VAL A 106 -2.60 0.48 -4.46
CA VAL A 106 -3.97 0.53 -3.93
C VAL A 106 -4.05 0.15 -2.44
N ASP A 107 -3.21 -0.77 -1.93
CA ASP A 107 -3.09 -0.97 -0.46
C ASP A 107 -2.58 0.31 0.21
N HIS A 108 -1.52 0.89 -0.33
CA HIS A 108 -0.90 2.10 0.23
C HIS A 108 -1.87 3.29 0.28
N ASP A 109 -2.86 3.31 -0.61
CA ASP A 109 -3.90 4.33 -0.72
C ASP A 109 -5.11 4.14 0.21
N ILE A 110 -5.29 2.97 0.84
CA ILE A 110 -6.47 2.70 1.70
C ILE A 110 -6.09 2.21 3.11
N THR A 111 -4.87 1.72 3.32
CA THR A 111 -4.35 1.27 4.62
C THR A 111 -3.08 2.03 4.99
N PHE A 112 -2.93 2.47 6.24
CA PHE A 112 -1.65 2.96 6.77
C PHE A 112 -1.51 2.70 8.29
N ASP A 113 -0.55 1.84 8.65
CA ASP A 113 -0.10 1.62 10.03
C ASP A 113 1.41 1.93 10.16
N PRO A 114 1.78 3.17 10.52
CA PRO A 114 3.17 3.57 10.78
C PRO A 114 3.74 3.04 12.10
N VAL A 115 2.95 2.31 12.90
CA VAL A 115 3.34 1.75 14.22
C VAL A 115 3.57 0.24 14.15
N SER A 116 3.36 -0.35 12.96
CA SER A 116 3.47 -1.79 12.63
C SER A 116 4.78 -2.42 13.11
N SER A 117 4.76 -2.92 14.34
CA SER A 117 5.80 -3.76 14.91
C SER A 117 5.15 -5.01 15.49
N LEU A 118 5.66 -6.19 15.14
CA LEU A 118 5.08 -7.49 15.51
C LEU A 118 4.88 -7.69 17.03
N ARG A 119 5.54 -6.87 17.87
CA ARG A 119 5.50 -6.92 19.33
C ARG A 119 4.56 -5.90 19.99
N ARG A 120 3.86 -5.04 19.24
CA ARG A 120 2.98 -4.01 19.81
C ARG A 120 1.71 -3.79 18.98
N GLN A 121 0.70 -4.63 19.21
CA GLN A 121 -0.75 -4.31 19.20
C GLN A 121 -1.52 -5.63 19.18
N ASN A 122 -2.09 -6.03 20.33
CA ASN A 122 -2.93 -7.23 20.46
C ASN A 122 -4.43 -6.88 20.47
N ASP A 123 -4.76 -5.59 20.32
CA ASP A 123 -6.12 -5.07 20.29
C ASP A 123 -6.37 -4.40 18.92
N PRO A 124 -7.14 -5.03 18.02
CA PRO A 124 -7.46 -4.46 16.72
C PRO A 124 -8.62 -3.45 16.74
N ASP A 125 -9.39 -3.33 17.83
CA ASP A 125 -10.33 -2.21 18.00
C ASP A 125 -9.57 -0.93 18.45
N ALA A 126 -8.36 -1.09 19.00
CA ALA A 126 -7.38 -0.01 19.24
C ALA A 126 -6.39 0.23 18.08
N LEU A 127 -6.47 -0.53 16.97
CA LEU A 127 -5.69 -0.26 15.77
C LEU A 127 -6.27 0.93 15.00
N HIS A 128 -5.50 2.02 14.96
CA HIS A 128 -5.82 3.20 14.15
C HIS A 128 -5.34 2.99 12.72
N ASN A 129 -6.23 3.14 11.73
CA ASN A 129 -5.80 3.36 10.35
C ASN A 129 -5.52 4.86 10.24
N PHE A 130 -4.25 5.24 10.03
CA PHE A 130 -3.87 6.64 9.98
C PHE A 130 -4.29 7.33 8.68
N ARG A 131 -4.73 6.56 7.68
CA ARG A 131 -5.36 7.02 6.43
C ARG A 131 -6.88 6.99 6.50
N THR A 132 -7.56 7.77 5.67
CA THR A 132 -8.98 7.56 5.33
C THR A 132 -9.18 6.19 4.67
N PRO A 133 -10.27 5.45 4.96
CA PRO A 133 -10.58 4.20 4.26
C PRO A 133 -11.29 4.55 2.94
N ARG A 134 -10.58 5.17 2.00
CA ARG A 134 -11.13 5.75 0.75
C ARG A 134 -10.09 5.79 -0.35
N PHE A 135 -10.54 5.73 -1.60
CA PHE A 135 -9.70 5.97 -2.78
C PHE A 135 -9.56 7.48 -3.06
N ASP A 136 -9.03 8.22 -2.09
CA ASP A 136 -8.92 9.68 -2.16
C ASP A 136 -7.50 10.17 -2.53
N LEU A 137 -6.55 9.28 -2.80
CA LEU A 137 -5.21 9.63 -3.28
C LEU A 137 -4.45 10.59 -2.35
N ASP A 138 -4.73 10.62 -1.05
CA ASP A 138 -3.86 11.29 -0.07
C ASP A 138 -2.48 10.61 0.04
N SER A 139 -2.33 9.37 -0.44
CA SER A 139 -1.02 8.75 -0.71
C SER A 139 -0.19 9.51 -1.76
N LEU A 140 -0.87 10.20 -2.71
CA LEU A 140 -0.30 11.02 -3.78
C LEU A 140 -0.22 12.51 -3.38
N TYR A 141 -1.31 13.04 -2.83
CA TYR A 141 -1.49 14.46 -2.51
C TYR A 141 -1.04 14.86 -1.09
N GLY A 142 -0.80 13.89 -0.20
CA GLY A 142 -0.49 14.16 1.20
C GLY A 142 -1.52 15.09 1.85
N ARG A 143 -1.03 16.18 2.44
CA ARG A 143 -1.82 17.23 3.10
C ARG A 143 -2.06 18.48 2.22
N GLY A 144 -1.77 18.38 0.91
CA GLY A 144 -2.08 19.39 -0.09
C GLY A 144 -1.07 20.56 -0.19
N PRO A 145 -1.19 21.41 -1.23
CA PRO A 145 -0.17 22.41 -1.58
C PRO A 145 0.02 23.51 -0.53
N ALA A 146 -0.98 23.80 0.31
CA ALA A 146 -0.89 24.82 1.35
C ALA A 146 -0.04 24.40 2.57
N ASP A 147 0.09 23.08 2.81
CA ASP A 147 0.84 22.52 3.95
C ASP A 147 2.14 21.83 3.51
N GLN A 148 2.15 21.21 2.32
CA GLN A 148 3.32 20.55 1.73
C GLN A 148 3.74 21.15 0.38
N PRO A 149 3.95 22.49 0.26
CA PRO A 149 4.23 23.16 -1.03
C PRO A 149 5.49 22.64 -1.73
N TYR A 150 6.41 22.00 -1.01
CA TYR A 150 7.59 21.34 -1.58
C TYR A 150 7.26 20.14 -2.49
N MET A 151 6.03 19.62 -2.47
CA MET A 151 5.54 18.59 -3.40
C MET A 151 4.95 19.18 -4.70
N TYR A 152 4.76 20.50 -4.79
CA TYR A 152 3.92 21.14 -5.82
C TYR A 152 4.62 22.25 -6.62
N ASP A 153 4.17 22.44 -7.84
CA ASP A 153 4.51 23.56 -8.72
C ASP A 153 3.25 24.38 -9.01
N ASP A 154 3.24 25.62 -8.52
CA ASP A 154 2.16 26.60 -8.64
C ASP A 154 2.48 27.71 -9.67
N SER A 155 3.52 27.53 -10.50
CA SER A 155 3.90 28.50 -11.55
C SER A 155 2.97 28.49 -12.78
N GLY A 156 2.14 27.45 -12.92
CA GLY A 156 1.19 27.28 -14.03
C GLY A 156 -0.23 27.81 -13.74
N PRO A 157 -1.15 27.74 -14.72
CA PRO A 157 -2.55 28.14 -14.55
C PRO A 157 -3.35 27.22 -13.61
N VAL A 158 -2.87 25.99 -13.42
CA VAL A 158 -3.37 24.97 -12.50
C VAL A 158 -2.16 24.39 -11.77
N THR A 159 -2.24 24.25 -10.44
CA THR A 159 -1.16 23.67 -9.63
C THR A 159 -0.88 22.22 -10.06
N LYS A 160 0.39 21.87 -10.19
CA LYS A 160 0.89 20.54 -10.57
C LYS A 160 1.70 19.91 -9.45
N LEU A 161 1.93 18.61 -9.52
CA LEU A 161 2.85 17.86 -8.67
C LEU A 161 4.27 17.90 -9.25
N ARG A 162 5.30 18.04 -8.40
CA ARG A 162 6.70 18.07 -8.84
C ARG A 162 7.15 16.68 -9.31
N LEU A 163 7.94 16.67 -10.38
CA LEU A 163 8.70 15.51 -10.83
C LEU A 163 10.17 15.65 -10.39
N GLY A 164 10.93 14.55 -10.40
CA GLY A 164 12.36 14.55 -10.08
C GLY A 164 13.26 14.93 -11.26
N GLU A 165 14.56 14.73 -11.07
CA GLU A 165 15.57 14.86 -12.12
C GLU A 165 15.38 13.73 -13.16
N ASP A 166 15.66 14.00 -14.44
CA ASP A 166 15.58 13.00 -15.51
C ASP A 166 16.83 12.10 -15.51
N VAL A 167 16.64 10.77 -15.54
CA VAL A 167 17.75 9.80 -15.55
C VAL A 167 18.42 9.65 -16.93
N GLY A 168 18.04 10.49 -17.88
CA GLY A 168 18.75 10.84 -19.11
C GLY A 168 18.42 9.96 -20.31
N VAL A 169 19.04 10.25 -21.45
CA VAL A 169 19.01 9.44 -22.68
C VAL A 169 20.45 9.12 -23.09
N VAL A 170 20.76 7.85 -23.38
CA VAL A 170 22.01 7.47 -24.07
C VAL A 170 21.84 7.63 -25.59
N PRO A 171 22.60 8.52 -26.27
CA PRO A 171 22.45 8.72 -27.71
C PRO A 171 22.76 7.46 -28.53
N GLY A 172 21.82 7.09 -29.41
CA GLY A 172 21.98 5.94 -30.31
C GLY A 172 21.66 4.57 -29.69
N GLN A 173 21.06 4.53 -28.50
CA GLN A 173 20.55 3.32 -27.85
C GLN A 173 19.09 3.53 -27.43
N THR A 174 18.33 2.45 -27.21
CA THR A 174 17.06 2.56 -26.50
C THR A 174 17.36 2.89 -25.04
N SER A 175 16.69 3.92 -24.51
CA SER A 175 16.97 4.49 -23.20
C SER A 175 15.77 4.35 -22.27
N GLY A 176 15.99 3.80 -21.07
CA GLY A 176 15.05 3.92 -19.94
C GLY A 176 15.04 5.33 -19.36
N ALA A 177 14.62 6.29 -20.19
CA ALA A 177 14.65 7.72 -19.93
C ALA A 177 13.37 8.23 -19.26
N GLY A 178 13.48 9.36 -18.59
CA GLY A 178 12.37 9.99 -17.87
C GLY A 178 12.74 10.41 -16.44
N PRO A 179 11.82 11.08 -15.74
CA PRO A 179 12.06 11.54 -14.38
C PRO A 179 12.21 10.39 -13.35
N ASP A 180 12.91 10.67 -12.27
CA ASP A 180 12.72 10.02 -10.96
C ASP A 180 11.55 10.71 -10.21
N LEU A 181 11.21 10.20 -9.03
CA LEU A 181 10.44 10.97 -8.05
C LEU A 181 11.22 12.22 -7.59
N PRO A 182 10.54 13.29 -7.14
CA PRO A 182 11.22 14.39 -6.47
C PRO A 182 11.92 13.84 -5.20
N ARG A 183 13.24 14.02 -5.08
CA ARG A 183 14.05 13.54 -3.95
C ARG A 183 14.79 14.68 -3.27
N ASN A 184 15.13 14.48 -1.99
CA ASN A 184 16.11 15.34 -1.33
C ASN A 184 17.55 14.96 -1.70
N GLU A 185 18.50 15.87 -1.42
CA GLU A 185 19.91 15.68 -1.73
C GLU A 185 20.51 14.46 -0.99
N PRO A 186 21.34 13.64 -1.67
CA PRO A 186 22.08 12.58 -1.02
C PRO A 186 23.12 13.14 -0.05
N ARG A 187 23.64 12.31 0.85
CA ARG A 187 24.71 12.72 1.78
C ARG A 187 25.85 11.74 1.79
N GLN A 188 27.04 12.27 1.60
CA GLN A 188 28.29 11.54 1.72
C GLN A 188 28.98 11.84 3.06
N ARG A 189 29.73 10.86 3.54
CA ARG A 189 30.55 10.95 4.75
C ARG A 189 31.84 10.18 4.51
N ASP A 190 32.97 10.81 4.82
CA ASP A 190 34.31 10.20 4.73
C ASP A 190 34.66 9.63 3.33
N GLY A 191 33.93 10.07 2.29
CA GLY A 191 34.05 9.64 0.88
C GLY A 191 32.94 8.68 0.41
N GLU A 192 32.23 8.04 1.34
CA GLU A 192 31.18 7.06 1.06
C GLU A 192 29.78 7.69 1.09
N GLU A 193 28.84 7.15 0.31
CA GLU A 193 27.44 7.59 0.38
C GLU A 193 26.72 6.92 1.56
N VAL A 194 26.17 7.75 2.47
CA VAL A 194 25.48 7.30 3.70
C VAL A 194 23.99 7.64 3.70
N PHE A 195 23.49 8.27 2.63
CA PHE A 195 22.08 8.59 2.43
C PHE A 195 21.79 8.79 0.93
N PHE A 196 21.09 7.84 0.32
CA PHE A 196 20.89 7.72 -1.14
C PHE A 196 19.78 8.61 -1.74
N GLY A 197 19.29 9.61 -1.00
CA GLY A 197 18.12 10.41 -1.35
C GLY A 197 16.78 9.68 -1.16
N ARG A 198 15.82 10.33 -0.48
CA ARG A 198 14.46 9.81 -0.25
C ARG A 198 13.44 10.60 -1.05
N ALA A 199 12.41 9.91 -1.54
CA ALA A 199 11.29 10.55 -2.23
C ALA A 199 10.51 11.52 -1.33
N LEU A 200 10.11 12.66 -1.90
CA LEU A 200 9.33 13.72 -1.29
C LEU A 200 7.87 13.59 -1.75
N ILE A 201 7.22 12.52 -1.30
CA ILE A 201 5.89 12.05 -1.72
C ILE A 201 4.93 11.90 -0.54
N GLY A 202 3.62 11.78 -0.81
CA GLY A 202 2.59 11.70 0.22
C GLY A 202 2.65 10.43 1.10
N ASP A 203 3.07 9.30 0.53
CA ASP A 203 3.32 8.05 1.25
C ASP A 203 4.72 7.50 0.93
N PRO A 204 5.65 7.41 1.90
CA PRO A 204 7.00 6.91 1.66
C PRO A 204 7.05 5.43 1.26
N ARG A 205 6.01 4.61 1.52
CA ARG A 205 5.97 3.20 1.08
C ARG A 205 5.92 3.07 -0.45
N ASN A 206 5.43 4.09 -1.15
CA ASN A 206 5.51 4.18 -2.60
C ASN A 206 6.95 4.41 -3.11
N ASP A 207 7.96 4.41 -2.25
CA ASP A 207 9.39 4.38 -2.60
C ASP A 207 10.07 3.05 -2.19
N GLU A 208 9.33 1.99 -1.80
CA GLU A 208 9.91 0.71 -1.32
C GLU A 208 10.68 -0.08 -2.39
N ASN A 209 10.25 -0.03 -3.65
CA ASN A 209 10.87 -0.68 -4.79
C ASN A 209 10.71 0.18 -6.05
N ILE A 210 11.59 -0.01 -7.05
CA ILE A 210 11.61 0.82 -8.26
C ILE A 210 10.29 0.73 -9.07
N LEU A 211 9.57 -0.40 -8.98
CA LEU A 211 8.34 -0.60 -9.76
C LEU A 211 7.15 0.17 -9.16
N VAL A 212 7.00 0.18 -7.82
CA VAL A 212 5.99 1.02 -7.15
C VAL A 212 6.35 2.51 -7.21
N SER A 213 7.64 2.87 -7.15
CA SER A 213 8.07 4.29 -7.23
C SER A 213 7.87 4.90 -8.61
N GLN A 214 8.12 4.13 -9.67
CA GLN A 214 7.83 4.55 -11.05
C GLN A 214 6.32 4.55 -11.36
N LEU A 215 5.54 3.67 -10.73
CA LEU A 215 4.07 3.73 -10.82
C LEU A 215 3.52 4.99 -10.12
N HIS A 216 4.01 5.30 -8.92
CA HIS A 216 3.67 6.53 -8.21
C HIS A 216 4.05 7.77 -9.02
N LEU A 217 5.24 7.80 -9.61
CA LEU A 217 5.66 8.85 -10.55
C LEU A 217 4.69 8.98 -11.73
N THR A 218 4.24 7.87 -12.30
CA THR A 218 3.27 7.88 -13.42
C THR A 218 1.91 8.44 -12.96
N MET A 219 1.54 8.30 -11.68
CA MET A 219 0.37 8.98 -11.10
C MET A 219 0.59 10.50 -10.90
N LEU A 220 1.81 10.95 -10.56
CA LEU A 220 2.16 12.38 -10.57
C LEU A 220 2.03 12.95 -11.99
N GLN A 221 2.55 12.24 -12.99
CA GLN A 221 2.44 12.59 -14.40
C GLN A 221 0.98 12.61 -14.88
N PHE A 222 0.18 11.60 -14.53
CA PHE A 222 -1.26 11.54 -14.84
C PHE A 222 -2.00 12.77 -14.29
N HIS A 223 -1.78 13.12 -13.02
CA HIS A 223 -2.34 14.34 -12.44
C HIS A 223 -1.92 15.60 -13.21
N ASN A 224 -0.64 15.74 -13.53
CA ASN A 224 -0.13 16.89 -14.28
C ASN A 224 -0.76 17.02 -15.68
N ARG A 225 -1.01 15.89 -16.34
CA ARG A 225 -1.66 15.84 -17.67
C ARG A 225 -3.15 16.11 -17.61
N VAL A 226 -3.85 15.68 -16.55
CA VAL A 226 -5.24 16.08 -16.29
C VAL A 226 -5.34 17.57 -15.95
N ALA A 227 -4.35 18.13 -15.23
CA ALA A 227 -4.29 19.57 -14.93
C ALA A 227 -4.20 20.43 -16.21
N ASP A 228 -3.42 19.97 -17.21
CA ASP A 228 -3.38 20.62 -18.53
C ASP A 228 -4.73 20.56 -19.25
N VAL A 229 -5.45 19.43 -19.18
CA VAL A 229 -6.80 19.30 -19.74
C VAL A 229 -7.78 20.25 -19.04
N VAL A 230 -7.80 20.29 -17.71
CA VAL A 230 -8.70 21.19 -16.95
C VAL A 230 -8.41 22.66 -17.27
N GLY A 231 -7.12 23.05 -17.31
CA GLY A 231 -6.71 24.43 -17.65
C GLY A 231 -6.96 24.82 -19.11
N ALA A 232 -7.04 23.85 -20.02
CA ALA A 232 -7.35 24.08 -21.45
C ALA A 232 -8.84 24.00 -21.80
N THR A 233 -9.66 23.30 -21.00
CA THR A 233 -11.06 22.99 -21.35
C THR A 233 -12.10 23.61 -20.42
N THR A 234 -11.70 24.12 -19.25
CA THR A 234 -12.61 24.72 -18.26
C THR A 234 -12.28 26.20 -18.01
N PRO A 235 -13.23 27.02 -17.54
CA PRO A 235 -12.97 28.38 -17.08
C PRO A 235 -12.45 28.43 -15.63
N LEU A 236 -12.13 27.30 -15.01
CA LEU A 236 -11.66 27.23 -13.63
C LEU A 236 -10.20 27.69 -13.54
N THR A 237 -9.82 28.25 -12.39
CA THR A 237 -8.44 28.69 -12.13
C THR A 237 -8.04 28.39 -10.69
N GLY A 238 -6.72 28.28 -10.43
CA GLY A 238 -6.18 28.10 -9.08
C GLY A 238 -6.75 26.89 -8.35
N ASP A 239 -7.18 27.10 -7.10
CA ASP A 239 -7.68 26.06 -6.19
C ASP A 239 -8.90 25.30 -6.76
N ASP A 240 -9.81 25.95 -7.49
CA ASP A 240 -10.97 25.26 -8.06
C ASP A 240 -10.60 24.41 -9.29
N ALA A 241 -9.63 24.85 -10.10
CA ALA A 241 -9.07 24.01 -11.16
C ALA A 241 -8.26 22.83 -10.59
N PHE A 242 -7.56 23.03 -9.48
CA PHE A 242 -6.85 21.96 -8.78
C PHE A 242 -7.84 20.94 -8.18
N LYS A 243 -8.94 21.37 -7.56
CA LYS A 243 -10.01 20.48 -7.07
C LYS A 243 -10.66 19.67 -8.19
N GLU A 244 -10.97 20.29 -9.33
CA GLU A 244 -11.53 19.58 -10.49
C GLU A 244 -10.53 18.56 -11.06
N THR A 245 -9.24 18.94 -11.13
CA THR A 245 -8.16 18.00 -11.48
C THR A 245 -8.10 16.83 -10.50
N GLN A 246 -8.15 17.08 -9.18
CA GLN A 246 -8.19 16.01 -8.18
C GLN A 246 -9.43 15.11 -8.34
N ARG A 247 -10.62 15.67 -8.62
CA ARG A 247 -11.85 14.92 -8.83
C ARG A 247 -11.71 13.99 -10.03
N LEU A 248 -11.29 14.51 -11.18
CA LEU A 248 -11.09 13.72 -12.40
C LEU A 248 -10.04 12.63 -12.19
N VAL A 249 -8.90 12.94 -11.57
CA VAL A 249 -7.85 11.95 -11.28
C VAL A 249 -8.36 10.85 -10.35
N ARG A 250 -9.05 11.21 -9.26
CA ARG A 250 -9.67 10.25 -8.32
C ARG A 250 -10.67 9.35 -9.01
N TRP A 251 -11.57 9.90 -9.83
CA TRP A 251 -12.62 9.12 -10.50
C TRP A 251 -12.05 8.16 -11.55
N HIS A 252 -11.04 8.58 -12.33
CA HIS A 252 -10.34 7.69 -13.26
C HIS A 252 -9.57 6.57 -12.55
N TYR A 253 -8.92 6.88 -11.42
CA TYR A 253 -8.24 5.88 -10.58
C TYR A 253 -9.23 4.89 -9.96
N GLN A 254 -10.29 5.38 -9.31
CA GLN A 254 -11.39 4.57 -8.77
C GLN A 254 -12.00 3.65 -9.84
N TRP A 255 -12.16 4.15 -11.07
CA TRP A 255 -12.64 3.36 -12.19
C TRP A 255 -11.71 2.20 -12.54
N VAL A 256 -10.39 2.41 -12.66
CA VAL A 256 -9.47 1.28 -12.99
C VAL A 256 -9.31 0.31 -11.83
N VAL A 257 -9.44 0.76 -10.56
CA VAL A 257 -9.51 -0.14 -9.40
C VAL A 257 -10.70 -1.10 -9.53
N VAL A 258 -11.88 -0.63 -9.93
CA VAL A 258 -13.10 -1.45 -10.04
C VAL A 258 -13.18 -2.24 -11.35
N HIS A 259 -13.01 -1.57 -12.49
CA HIS A 259 -13.38 -2.07 -13.81
C HIS A 259 -12.24 -2.79 -14.56
N ASP A 260 -11.02 -2.76 -14.02
CA ASP A 260 -9.85 -3.45 -14.59
C ASP A 260 -9.17 -4.32 -13.53
N PHE A 261 -8.56 -3.71 -12.49
CA PHE A 261 -7.82 -4.43 -11.45
C PHE A 261 -8.70 -5.44 -10.69
N LEU A 262 -9.76 -4.99 -10.01
CA LEU A 262 -10.59 -5.88 -9.19
C LEU A 262 -11.20 -7.01 -10.03
N ARG A 263 -11.63 -6.73 -11.26
CA ARG A 263 -12.18 -7.72 -12.20
C ARG A 263 -11.17 -8.82 -12.57
N ARG A 264 -9.87 -8.51 -12.66
CA ARG A 264 -8.80 -9.53 -12.80
C ARG A 264 -8.62 -10.32 -11.52
N ILE A 265 -8.51 -9.63 -10.37
CA ILE A 265 -8.20 -10.26 -9.07
C ILE A 265 -9.30 -11.21 -8.57
N VAL A 266 -10.59 -10.89 -8.75
CA VAL A 266 -11.72 -11.71 -8.23
C VAL A 266 -12.60 -12.35 -9.31
N GLY A 267 -12.39 -11.98 -10.58
CA GLY A 267 -13.24 -12.37 -11.70
C GLY A 267 -14.52 -11.52 -11.80
N GLU A 268 -14.92 -11.20 -13.04
CA GLU A 268 -16.09 -10.35 -13.33
C GLU A 268 -17.39 -10.82 -12.65
N ALA A 269 -17.60 -12.13 -12.50
CA ALA A 269 -18.82 -12.67 -11.88
C ALA A 269 -19.02 -12.21 -10.42
N VAL A 270 -17.94 -12.03 -9.64
CA VAL A 270 -18.04 -11.53 -8.25
C VAL A 270 -18.33 -10.02 -8.25
N VAL A 271 -17.70 -9.26 -9.15
CA VAL A 271 -17.91 -7.82 -9.29
C VAL A 271 -19.35 -7.51 -9.72
N ASN A 272 -19.88 -8.24 -10.71
CA ASN A 272 -21.24 -8.04 -11.24
C ASN A 272 -22.34 -8.60 -10.31
N ASP A 273 -22.01 -9.51 -9.39
CA ASP A 273 -22.94 -9.90 -8.32
C ASP A 273 -23.09 -8.80 -7.25
N ILE A 274 -22.03 -8.00 -7.01
CA ILE A 274 -22.08 -6.87 -6.07
C ILE A 274 -22.63 -5.63 -6.78
N LEU A 275 -22.01 -5.17 -7.86
CA LEU A 275 -22.44 -4.01 -8.66
C LEU A 275 -23.58 -4.41 -9.60
N ARG A 276 -24.81 -4.18 -9.15
CA ARG A 276 -26.05 -4.50 -9.87
C ARG A 276 -26.68 -3.24 -10.46
N THR A 277 -27.34 -3.38 -11.60
CA THR A 277 -28.15 -2.30 -12.17
C THR A 277 -29.54 -2.31 -11.55
N GLU A 278 -29.86 -1.29 -10.75
CA GLU A 278 -31.23 -1.03 -10.27
C GLU A 278 -31.96 -0.10 -11.23
N THR A 279 -33.25 -0.36 -11.47
CA THR A 279 -34.10 0.45 -12.36
C THR A 279 -35.31 0.98 -11.59
N TYR A 280 -35.57 2.28 -11.67
CA TYR A 280 -36.73 2.93 -11.04
C TYR A 280 -37.50 3.80 -12.04
N VAL A 281 -38.78 4.05 -11.76
CA VAL A 281 -39.65 4.91 -12.57
C VAL A 281 -39.39 6.37 -12.21
N SER A 282 -39.13 7.21 -13.22
CA SER A 282 -38.75 8.61 -13.05
C SER A 282 -39.88 9.62 -13.27
N ASP A 283 -40.99 9.22 -13.91
CA ASP A 283 -42.12 10.10 -14.20
C ASP A 283 -43.48 9.37 -14.23
N ALA A 284 -44.56 10.13 -14.40
CA ALA A 284 -45.93 9.61 -14.50
C ALA A 284 -46.28 8.98 -15.86
N ALA A 285 -45.38 9.03 -16.86
CA ALA A 285 -45.53 8.33 -18.14
C ALA A 285 -44.95 6.90 -18.09
N GLY A 286 -44.19 6.57 -17.05
CA GLY A 286 -43.54 5.27 -16.88
C GLY A 286 -42.12 5.21 -17.44
N SER A 287 -41.49 6.35 -17.72
CA SER A 287 -40.06 6.40 -18.06
C SER A 287 -39.24 5.82 -16.91
N THR A 288 -38.11 5.18 -17.24
CA THR A 288 -37.24 4.55 -16.24
C THR A 288 -35.80 5.05 -16.32
N ILE A 289 -35.16 5.11 -15.16
CA ILE A 289 -33.73 5.40 -15.00
C ILE A 289 -33.07 4.16 -14.39
N ALA A 290 -31.96 3.75 -14.99
CA ALA A 290 -31.09 2.69 -14.49
C ALA A 290 -29.87 3.30 -13.78
N LEU A 291 -29.47 2.76 -12.63
CA LEU A 291 -28.28 3.15 -11.86
C LEU A 291 -27.49 1.91 -11.45
N VAL A 292 -26.16 1.97 -11.50
CA VAL A 292 -25.30 0.96 -10.86
C VAL A 292 -25.30 1.18 -9.34
N ARG A 293 -25.54 0.12 -8.57
CA ARG A 293 -25.51 0.13 -7.09
C ARG A 293 -24.90 -1.16 -6.52
N PRO A 294 -24.11 -1.08 -5.43
CA PRO A 294 -23.56 -2.25 -4.78
C PRO A 294 -24.57 -2.93 -3.84
N THR A 295 -24.55 -4.27 -3.81
CA THR A 295 -25.26 -5.10 -2.82
C THR A 295 -24.26 -5.92 -2.01
N PHE A 296 -24.09 -5.59 -0.72
CA PHE A 296 -23.14 -6.27 0.17
C PHE A 296 -23.80 -7.35 1.01
N GLN A 297 -23.18 -8.54 1.08
CA GLN A 297 -23.63 -9.64 1.92
C GLN A 297 -22.99 -9.61 3.32
N PHE A 298 -21.72 -9.21 3.41
CA PHE A 298 -20.88 -9.33 4.61
C PHE A 298 -20.31 -7.98 5.08
N TYR A 299 -19.75 -7.16 4.19
CA TYR A 299 -19.19 -5.85 4.57
C TYR A 299 -20.32 -4.82 4.75
N LYS A 300 -20.68 -4.56 6.01
CA LYS A 300 -21.80 -3.69 6.40
C LYS A 300 -21.36 -2.67 7.45
N PRO A 301 -20.73 -1.54 7.05
CA PRO A 301 -20.45 -0.43 7.95
C PRO A 301 -21.76 0.18 8.48
N VAL A 302 -21.70 0.77 9.68
CA VAL A 302 -22.88 1.28 10.42
C VAL A 302 -22.89 2.81 10.58
N ASN A 303 -21.74 3.47 10.45
CA ASN A 303 -21.61 4.94 10.62
C ASN A 303 -20.64 5.56 9.61
N ASP A 304 -19.46 4.95 9.47
CA ASP A 304 -18.39 5.29 8.53
C ASP A 304 -17.78 3.96 8.05
N ALA A 305 -17.14 3.95 6.88
CA ALA A 305 -16.29 2.85 6.43
C ALA A 305 -15.10 2.57 7.37
N TYR A 306 -14.58 1.35 7.30
CA TYR A 306 -13.42 0.88 8.05
C TYR A 306 -12.67 -0.18 7.22
N ILE A 307 -11.39 -0.42 7.53
CA ILE A 307 -10.63 -1.51 6.90
C ILE A 307 -10.71 -2.76 7.79
N PRO A 308 -11.30 -3.88 7.34
CA PRO A 308 -11.28 -5.10 8.12
C PRO A 308 -9.87 -5.68 8.28
N VAL A 309 -9.55 -6.23 9.45
CA VAL A 309 -8.30 -6.97 9.64
C VAL A 309 -8.27 -8.23 8.76
N GLU A 310 -9.41 -8.86 8.52
CA GLU A 310 -9.57 -10.00 7.60
C GLU A 310 -9.19 -9.63 6.16
N PHE A 311 -9.36 -8.36 5.78
CA PHE A 311 -8.90 -7.80 4.51
C PHE A 311 -7.40 -7.47 4.54
N ALA A 312 -6.95 -6.56 5.40
CA ALA A 312 -5.59 -6.01 5.35
C ALA A 312 -4.48 -6.97 5.84
N VAL A 313 -4.84 -7.99 6.61
CA VAL A 313 -3.91 -8.94 7.22
C VAL A 313 -3.95 -10.32 6.55
N ALA A 314 -5.02 -10.64 5.82
CA ALA A 314 -5.14 -11.87 5.05
C ALA A 314 -5.57 -11.63 3.60
N ALA A 315 -6.84 -11.28 3.34
CA ALA A 315 -7.39 -11.39 1.99
C ALA A 315 -6.64 -10.54 0.95
N TYR A 316 -6.29 -9.29 1.26
CA TYR A 316 -5.56 -8.40 0.35
C TYR A 316 -4.06 -8.74 0.22
N ARG A 317 -3.52 -9.59 1.10
CA ARG A 317 -2.14 -10.10 1.01
C ARG A 317 -1.96 -11.20 -0.03
N PHE A 318 -2.94 -11.39 -0.93
CA PHE A 318 -2.81 -12.20 -2.13
C PHE A 318 -1.66 -11.70 -3.03
N GLY A 319 -1.44 -10.39 -3.09
CA GLY A 319 -0.44 -9.77 -3.96
C GLY A 319 0.99 -10.24 -3.69
N HIS A 320 1.29 -10.71 -2.48
CA HIS A 320 2.59 -11.30 -2.14
C HIS A 320 2.93 -12.58 -2.92
N SER A 321 1.92 -13.38 -3.29
CA SER A 321 2.11 -14.59 -4.12
C SER A 321 2.42 -14.22 -5.58
N MET A 322 1.81 -13.15 -6.09
CA MET A 322 1.95 -12.68 -7.48
C MET A 322 3.32 -12.05 -7.84
N ILE A 323 4.20 -11.78 -6.85
CA ILE A 323 5.50 -11.13 -7.05
C ILE A 323 6.47 -12.09 -7.76
N ARG A 324 7.01 -11.68 -8.92
CA ARG A 324 8.11 -12.40 -9.58
C ARG A 324 9.40 -12.18 -8.80
N GLY A 325 10.28 -13.18 -8.75
CA GLY A 325 11.61 -12.98 -8.15
C GLY A 325 12.53 -12.03 -8.94
N ARG A 326 12.27 -11.85 -10.25
CA ARG A 326 13.09 -11.05 -11.18
C ARG A 326 12.22 -10.43 -12.28
N TYR A 327 12.60 -9.25 -12.77
CA TYR A 327 11.89 -8.47 -13.78
C TYR A 327 12.82 -7.94 -14.89
N HIS A 328 12.34 -7.86 -16.12
CA HIS A 328 12.79 -6.84 -17.08
C HIS A 328 12.01 -5.54 -16.83
N ILE A 329 12.68 -4.39 -16.95
CA ILE A 329 12.09 -3.07 -16.62
C ILE A 329 12.10 -2.09 -17.80
N ASN A 330 13.06 -2.22 -18.71
CA ASN A 330 13.21 -1.48 -19.96
C ASN A 330 14.19 -2.22 -20.89
N ASP A 331 14.24 -1.82 -22.16
CA ASP A 331 15.16 -2.41 -23.15
C ASP A 331 16.63 -2.24 -22.74
N PHE A 332 17.02 -1.06 -22.26
CA PHE A 332 18.41 -0.74 -21.86
C PHE A 332 18.97 -1.72 -20.81
N VAL A 333 18.23 -1.95 -19.73
CA VAL A 333 18.65 -2.82 -18.61
C VAL A 333 18.53 -4.30 -18.99
N ARG A 334 17.65 -4.68 -19.91
CA ARG A 334 17.68 -6.04 -20.51
C ARG A 334 18.98 -6.24 -21.27
N ASP A 335 19.30 -5.34 -22.19
CA ASP A 335 20.38 -5.52 -23.16
C ASP A 335 21.76 -5.36 -22.50
N ALA A 336 21.90 -4.46 -21.53
CA ALA A 336 23.11 -4.30 -20.73
C ALA A 336 23.38 -5.49 -19.78
N ARG A 337 22.34 -6.27 -19.40
CA ARG A 337 22.49 -7.45 -18.53
C ARG A 337 22.72 -8.75 -19.31
N GLY A 338 22.19 -8.87 -20.53
CA GLY A 338 22.39 -10.02 -21.41
C GLY A 338 22.13 -11.36 -20.72
N ASP A 339 23.13 -12.25 -20.74
CA ASP A 339 23.08 -13.60 -20.13
C ASP A 339 22.82 -13.60 -18.60
N GLN A 340 22.99 -12.46 -17.90
CA GLN A 340 22.58 -12.35 -16.50
C GLN A 340 21.06 -12.27 -16.29
N GLY A 341 20.29 -12.14 -17.38
CA GLY A 341 18.84 -12.13 -17.39
C GLY A 341 18.19 -10.97 -16.62
N PRO A 342 16.86 -11.07 -16.35
CA PRO A 342 16.11 -10.03 -15.65
C PRO A 342 16.70 -9.71 -14.28
N ILE A 343 16.46 -8.52 -13.75
CA ILE A 343 17.03 -8.03 -12.50
C ILE A 343 16.18 -8.46 -11.28
N PRO A 344 16.77 -8.89 -10.14
CA PRO A 344 16.05 -9.22 -8.91
C PRO A 344 15.16 -8.09 -8.39
N ILE A 345 13.97 -8.44 -7.88
CA ILE A 345 13.10 -7.47 -7.19
C ILE A 345 13.74 -6.94 -5.91
N PHE A 346 14.34 -7.83 -5.12
CA PHE A 346 15.08 -7.50 -3.90
C PHE A 346 16.50 -8.07 -3.95
N GLY A 347 17.43 -7.39 -3.27
CA GLY A 347 18.82 -7.83 -3.09
C GLY A 347 19.49 -7.19 -1.87
N PRO A 348 20.77 -7.51 -1.60
CA PRO A 348 21.51 -6.98 -0.46
C PRO A 348 21.60 -5.46 -0.46
N GLU A 349 21.49 -4.86 0.73
CA GLU A 349 21.65 -3.41 0.95
C GLU A 349 23.10 -3.02 1.25
N LEU A 350 23.93 -3.98 1.69
CA LEU A 350 25.31 -3.76 2.14
C LEU A 350 26.23 -4.89 1.63
N PRO A 351 27.34 -4.58 0.92
CA PRO A 351 27.63 -3.27 0.33
C PRO A 351 26.55 -2.87 -0.69
N PRO A 352 26.25 -1.57 -0.85
CA PRO A 352 25.23 -1.12 -1.79
C PRO A 352 25.71 -1.33 -3.24
N ASP A 353 24.94 -2.10 -4.01
CA ASP A 353 25.06 -2.18 -5.47
C ASP A 353 23.70 -1.82 -6.08
N GLU A 354 23.58 -0.55 -6.48
CA GLU A 354 22.37 0.03 -7.07
C GLU A 354 22.04 -0.54 -8.46
N LEU A 355 22.94 -1.32 -9.07
CA LEU A 355 22.76 -1.95 -10.37
C LEU A 355 22.42 -3.46 -10.27
N SER A 356 22.42 -4.01 -9.04
CA SER A 356 22.18 -5.45 -8.77
C SER A 356 20.72 -5.84 -8.54
N ASN A 357 19.85 -4.91 -8.11
CA ASN A 357 18.49 -5.18 -7.63
C ASN A 357 17.53 -3.99 -7.84
N LEU A 358 16.22 -4.19 -7.62
CA LEU A 358 15.18 -3.16 -7.69
C LEU A 358 14.76 -2.59 -6.31
N ASN A 359 15.59 -2.72 -5.26
CA ASN A 359 15.33 -2.07 -3.97
C ASN A 359 15.10 -0.56 -4.18
N GLY A 360 14.09 0.01 -3.53
CA GLY A 360 13.81 1.43 -3.60
C GLY A 360 14.59 2.22 -2.55
N PHE A 361 13.99 3.31 -2.06
CA PHE A 361 14.53 4.21 -1.04
C PHE A 361 15.87 4.87 -1.39
N ARG A 362 16.22 4.88 -2.68
CA ARG A 362 17.41 5.46 -3.31
C ARG A 362 17.04 6.19 -4.59
N ARG A 363 17.93 7.06 -5.09
CA ARG A 363 17.85 7.62 -6.44
C ARG A 363 17.68 6.53 -7.50
N LEU A 364 16.85 6.81 -8.51
CA LEU A 364 16.72 5.96 -9.69
C LEU A 364 18.04 6.00 -10.47
N PRO A 365 18.66 4.84 -10.81
CA PRO A 365 19.91 4.85 -11.56
C PRO A 365 19.74 5.43 -12.98
N PRO A 366 20.82 5.97 -13.59
CA PRO A 366 20.82 6.40 -14.98
C PRO A 366 20.26 5.32 -15.92
N GLN A 367 19.31 5.69 -16.79
CA GLN A 367 18.61 4.79 -17.74
C GLN A 367 17.66 3.74 -17.13
N TRP A 368 17.20 3.89 -15.88
CA TRP A 368 16.34 2.89 -15.21
C TRP A 368 14.85 3.24 -15.13
N ALA A 369 14.38 4.29 -15.82
CA ALA A 369 12.94 4.56 -15.89
C ALA A 369 12.18 3.40 -16.55
N VAL A 370 10.98 3.12 -16.06
CA VAL A 370 10.25 1.90 -16.42
C VAL A 370 9.50 2.07 -17.76
N GLU A 371 9.73 1.12 -18.66
CA GLU A 371 8.97 0.94 -19.89
C GLU A 371 7.81 -0.02 -19.64
N TRP A 372 6.60 0.52 -19.48
CA TRP A 372 5.42 -0.23 -19.04
C TRP A 372 5.05 -1.43 -19.94
N LYS A 373 5.56 -1.51 -21.19
CA LYS A 373 5.42 -2.67 -22.07
C LYS A 373 5.89 -4.01 -21.45
N PHE A 374 6.84 -3.95 -20.51
CA PHE A 374 7.35 -5.14 -19.82
C PHE A 374 6.44 -5.65 -18.69
N LEU A 375 5.46 -4.85 -18.24
CA LEU A 375 4.63 -5.15 -17.06
C LEU A 375 3.12 -5.09 -17.34
N PHE A 376 2.70 -4.36 -18.38
CA PHE A 376 1.31 -4.16 -18.79
C PHE A 376 1.16 -4.37 -20.30
N ASP A 377 -0.03 -4.79 -20.73
CA ASP A 377 -0.36 -4.98 -22.15
C ASP A 377 -0.58 -3.60 -22.82
N MET A 378 0.52 -2.98 -23.24
CA MET A 378 0.54 -1.63 -23.77
C MET A 378 0.22 -1.64 -25.28
N PRO A 379 -0.77 -0.87 -25.77
CA PRO A 379 -1.11 -0.83 -27.19
C PRO A 379 0.09 -0.48 -28.08
N GLY A 380 0.37 -1.34 -29.06
CA GLY A 380 1.49 -1.15 -30.00
C GLY A 380 2.87 -1.59 -29.49
N ALA A 381 2.95 -2.28 -28.35
CA ALA A 381 4.20 -2.86 -27.86
C ALA A 381 4.80 -3.90 -28.81
N ASP A 382 6.13 -3.97 -28.83
CA ASP A 382 6.96 -4.95 -29.54
C ASP A 382 7.23 -6.23 -28.72
N THR A 383 6.82 -6.24 -27.45
CA THR A 383 7.02 -7.35 -26.51
C THR A 383 5.75 -7.58 -25.69
N SER A 384 5.46 -8.82 -25.34
CA SER A 384 4.38 -9.15 -24.41
C SER A 384 4.81 -8.84 -22.98
N PRO A 385 3.90 -8.37 -22.10
CA PRO A 385 4.23 -8.12 -20.71
C PRO A 385 4.57 -9.42 -19.98
N GLN A 386 5.45 -9.33 -18.98
CA GLN A 386 5.72 -10.43 -18.07
C GLN A 386 4.46 -10.72 -17.24
N ALA A 387 3.96 -11.95 -17.28
CA ALA A 387 2.87 -12.43 -16.42
C ALA A 387 3.22 -12.32 -14.92
N SER A 388 2.23 -12.18 -14.04
CA SER A 388 2.44 -12.35 -12.61
C SER A 388 2.75 -13.82 -12.29
N LEU A 389 3.18 -14.10 -11.06
CA LEU A 389 3.00 -15.45 -10.54
C LEU A 389 1.50 -15.68 -10.21
N PRO A 390 1.05 -16.93 -10.06
CA PRO A 390 -0.29 -17.26 -9.56
C PRO A 390 -0.60 -16.62 -8.20
N ILE A 391 -1.86 -16.73 -7.79
CA ILE A 391 -2.32 -16.54 -6.42
C ILE A 391 -2.43 -17.93 -5.81
N ASP A 392 -1.34 -18.43 -5.24
CA ASP A 392 -1.24 -19.76 -4.65
C ASP A 392 -0.38 -19.78 -3.37
N THR A 393 -0.11 -20.96 -2.82
CA THR A 393 0.67 -21.09 -1.58
C THR A 393 2.20 -20.98 -1.74
N GLN A 394 2.74 -20.78 -2.94
CA GLN A 394 4.18 -20.73 -3.22
C GLN A 394 4.65 -19.28 -3.48
N LEU A 395 5.59 -18.80 -2.66
CA LEU A 395 6.18 -17.47 -2.83
C LEU A 395 7.50 -17.50 -3.61
N ALA A 396 7.79 -16.41 -4.32
CA ALA A 396 9.10 -16.24 -4.96
C ALA A 396 10.23 -16.18 -3.92
N ARG A 397 11.34 -16.87 -4.19
CA ARG A 397 12.49 -17.01 -3.27
C ARG A 397 13.05 -15.70 -2.67
N PRO A 398 13.07 -14.54 -3.35
CA PRO A 398 13.48 -13.26 -2.73
C PRO A 398 12.57 -12.76 -1.58
N LEU A 399 11.45 -13.44 -1.32
CA LEU A 399 10.55 -13.17 -0.19
C LEU A 399 10.84 -14.06 1.03
N ALA A 400 11.79 -14.99 0.91
CA ALA A 400 12.26 -15.84 2.01
C ALA A 400 13.19 -15.09 2.99
N ASP A 401 13.87 -14.03 2.53
CA ASP A 401 14.77 -13.21 3.32
C ASP A 401 14.71 -11.76 2.81
N LEU A 402 13.91 -10.91 3.49
CA LEU A 402 13.66 -9.54 3.08
C LEU A 402 14.74 -8.56 3.60
N PRO A 403 15.17 -7.58 2.77
CA PRO A 403 16.16 -6.57 3.16
C PRO A 403 15.68 -5.68 4.32
N LEU A 404 16.60 -5.04 5.06
CA LEU A 404 16.28 -4.40 6.35
C LEU A 404 15.41 -3.15 6.21
N SER A 405 15.40 -2.47 5.06
CA SER A 405 14.42 -1.41 4.78
C SER A 405 12.97 -1.90 4.75
N VAL A 406 12.74 -3.16 4.36
CA VAL A 406 11.41 -3.81 4.31
C VAL A 406 11.13 -4.61 5.58
N ALA A 407 12.14 -5.26 6.16
CA ALA A 407 12.05 -6.12 7.33
C ALA A 407 13.14 -5.82 8.38
N ALA A 408 13.10 -4.62 8.96
CA ALA A 408 14.10 -4.15 9.95
C ALA A 408 14.27 -5.01 11.22
N HIS A 409 13.40 -5.99 11.46
CA HIS A 409 13.46 -6.91 12.60
C HIS A 409 12.96 -8.31 12.19
N PRO A 410 13.56 -9.40 12.71
CA PRO A 410 13.11 -10.77 12.48
C PRO A 410 11.63 -11.03 12.84
N PRO A 411 10.97 -12.01 12.20
CA PRO A 411 11.49 -12.83 11.09
C PRO A 411 11.61 -12.04 9.78
N HIS A 412 12.58 -12.40 8.94
CA HIS A 412 12.81 -11.77 7.64
C HIS A 412 11.99 -12.42 6.51
N ALA A 413 11.54 -13.66 6.68
CA ALA A 413 10.66 -14.36 5.75
C ALA A 413 9.25 -13.75 5.72
N LEU A 414 8.78 -13.36 4.53
CA LEU A 414 7.48 -12.71 4.34
C LEU A 414 6.30 -13.58 4.80
N ALA A 415 6.36 -14.89 4.53
CA ALA A 415 5.32 -15.84 4.93
C ALA A 415 5.15 -15.91 6.46
N GLU A 416 6.26 -16.02 7.19
CA GLU A 416 6.25 -16.08 8.65
C GLU A 416 5.73 -14.77 9.26
N ARG A 417 6.16 -13.61 8.72
CA ARG A 417 5.66 -12.28 9.12
C ARG A 417 4.14 -12.15 8.93
N ASN A 418 3.61 -12.63 7.81
CA ASN A 418 2.18 -12.57 7.51
C ASN A 418 1.37 -13.47 8.46
N LEU A 419 1.80 -14.72 8.65
CA LEU A 419 1.14 -15.68 9.55
C LEU A 419 1.17 -15.20 11.00
N GLN A 420 2.32 -14.78 11.52
CA GLN A 420 2.45 -14.25 12.88
C GLN A 420 1.65 -12.96 13.09
N ARG A 421 1.60 -12.04 12.12
CA ARG A 421 0.74 -10.84 12.20
C ARG A 421 -0.75 -11.19 12.16
N GLY A 422 -1.15 -12.24 11.44
CA GLY A 422 -2.50 -12.78 11.44
C GLY A 422 -2.92 -13.34 12.81
N VAL A 423 -2.02 -14.05 13.49
CA VAL A 423 -2.25 -14.57 14.85
C VAL A 423 -2.26 -13.42 15.87
N ALA A 424 -1.30 -12.50 15.81
CA ALA A 424 -1.20 -11.36 16.74
C ALA A 424 -2.40 -10.40 16.67
N LEU A 425 -3.04 -10.27 15.50
CA LEU A 425 -4.27 -9.50 15.31
C LEU A 425 -5.55 -10.35 15.44
N GLY A 426 -5.41 -11.62 15.83
CA GLY A 426 -6.50 -12.53 16.11
C GLY A 426 -7.44 -12.71 14.92
N LEU A 427 -6.94 -13.14 13.77
CA LEU A 427 -7.82 -13.52 12.66
C LEU A 427 -8.62 -14.79 12.97
N PRO A 428 -9.88 -14.89 12.52
CA PRO A 428 -10.61 -16.16 12.53
C PRO A 428 -10.00 -17.14 11.52
N ALA A 429 -10.15 -18.45 11.78
CA ALA A 429 -9.67 -19.50 10.88
C ALA A 429 -10.38 -19.49 9.52
N GLY A 430 -9.66 -19.81 8.44
CA GLY A 430 -10.18 -19.75 7.06
C GLY A 430 -11.38 -20.67 6.82
N ASN A 431 -11.35 -21.89 7.36
CA ASN A 431 -12.49 -22.81 7.28
C ASN A 431 -13.71 -22.34 8.10
N THR A 432 -13.51 -21.52 9.14
CA THR A 432 -14.58 -20.93 9.95
C THR A 432 -15.19 -19.72 9.24
N VAL A 433 -14.37 -18.92 8.55
CA VAL A 433 -14.85 -17.85 7.65
C VAL A 433 -15.63 -18.44 6.47
N ALA A 434 -15.13 -19.51 5.83
CA ALA A 434 -15.84 -20.20 4.75
C ALA A 434 -17.25 -20.64 5.17
N ARG A 435 -17.37 -21.35 6.30
CA ARG A 435 -18.68 -21.75 6.87
C ARG A 435 -19.58 -20.55 7.17
N ALA A 436 -19.04 -19.45 7.69
CA ALA A 436 -19.79 -18.23 7.97
C ALA A 436 -20.30 -17.53 6.69
N MET A 437 -19.64 -17.75 5.56
CA MET A 437 -20.04 -17.25 4.23
C MET A 437 -20.90 -18.24 3.44
N GLY A 438 -21.21 -19.42 4.00
CA GLY A 438 -21.93 -20.49 3.30
C GLY A 438 -21.12 -21.22 2.22
N VAL A 439 -19.78 -21.08 2.25
CA VAL A 439 -18.84 -21.76 1.36
C VAL A 439 -18.39 -23.07 2.00
N GLU A 440 -18.42 -24.17 1.24
CA GLU A 440 -17.89 -25.45 1.69
C GLU A 440 -16.36 -25.34 1.88
N PRO A 441 -15.83 -25.61 3.09
CA PRO A 441 -14.39 -25.46 3.34
C PRO A 441 -13.52 -26.39 2.49
N LEU A 442 -12.27 -25.97 2.26
CA LEU A 442 -11.23 -26.91 1.85
C LEU A 442 -11.00 -27.97 2.95
N THR A 443 -10.79 -29.21 2.51
CA THR A 443 -10.34 -30.34 3.33
C THR A 443 -8.85 -30.26 3.66
N ASP A 444 -8.41 -30.97 4.71
CA ASP A 444 -6.99 -31.05 5.11
C ASP A 444 -6.07 -31.48 3.96
N ASP A 445 -6.54 -32.38 3.10
CA ASP A 445 -5.82 -32.90 1.93
C ASP A 445 -5.76 -31.87 0.78
N GLU A 446 -6.85 -31.15 0.51
CA GLU A 446 -6.84 -29.99 -0.43
C GLU A 446 -5.95 -28.85 0.09
N LEU A 447 -5.89 -28.67 1.41
CA LEU A 447 -5.02 -27.70 2.06
C LEU A 447 -3.54 -28.12 2.06
N GLY A 448 -3.24 -29.42 1.96
CA GLY A 448 -1.87 -29.94 2.06
C GLY A 448 -1.29 -29.85 3.49
N ILE A 449 -2.14 -30.03 4.49
CA ILE A 449 -1.80 -29.87 5.93
C ILE A 449 -2.13 -31.08 6.79
N SER A 450 -2.54 -32.21 6.21
CA SER A 450 -2.96 -33.44 6.93
C SER A 450 -1.89 -34.02 7.86
N ASP A 451 -0.63 -33.65 7.68
CA ASP A 451 0.55 -34.01 8.49
C ASP A 451 1.03 -32.92 9.47
N LEU A 452 0.37 -31.76 9.50
CA LEU A 452 0.59 -30.71 10.51
C LEU A 452 -0.19 -30.99 11.81
N SER A 453 0.02 -30.14 12.81
CA SER A 453 -0.66 -30.19 14.11
C SER A 453 -2.18 -30.13 14.00
N GLU A 454 -2.87 -30.70 15.00
CA GLU A 454 -4.33 -30.72 15.07
C GLU A 454 -4.91 -29.30 15.09
N ASP A 455 -4.25 -28.35 15.76
CA ASP A 455 -4.67 -26.94 15.80
C ASP A 455 -4.64 -26.29 14.40
N VAL A 456 -3.57 -26.45 13.62
CA VAL A 456 -3.48 -25.91 12.25
C VAL A 456 -4.49 -26.56 11.32
N ARG A 457 -4.78 -27.85 11.50
CA ARG A 457 -5.77 -28.60 10.70
C ARG A 457 -7.20 -28.19 11.01
N LEU A 458 -7.54 -28.05 12.29
CA LEU A 458 -8.86 -27.59 12.72
C LEU A 458 -9.08 -26.11 12.41
N HIS A 459 -8.04 -25.28 12.46
CA HIS A 459 -8.14 -23.82 12.45
C HIS A 459 -7.20 -23.09 11.45
N PRO A 460 -7.08 -23.54 10.18
CA PRO A 460 -6.06 -23.08 9.24
C PRO A 460 -6.02 -21.54 9.08
N PRO A 461 -4.84 -20.90 9.18
CA PRO A 461 -4.71 -19.44 9.11
C PRO A 461 -5.33 -18.84 7.84
N LEU A 462 -6.12 -17.77 8.02
CA LEU A 462 -6.95 -17.17 6.96
C LEU A 462 -6.19 -16.80 5.68
N TRP A 463 -4.97 -16.26 5.80
CA TRP A 463 -4.15 -15.89 4.63
C TRP A 463 -3.72 -17.12 3.81
N PHE A 464 -3.20 -18.15 4.49
CA PHE A 464 -2.84 -19.42 3.84
C PHE A 464 -4.06 -20.09 3.20
N TYR A 465 -5.19 -20.13 3.93
CA TYR A 465 -6.44 -20.67 3.42
C TYR A 465 -6.91 -19.95 2.14
N ILE A 466 -6.86 -18.62 2.10
CA ILE A 466 -7.27 -17.82 0.93
C ILE A 466 -6.37 -18.07 -0.29
N LEU A 467 -5.05 -18.18 -0.08
CA LEU A 467 -4.12 -18.55 -1.15
C LEU A 467 -4.38 -19.97 -1.66
N LYS A 468 -4.62 -20.93 -0.77
CA LYS A 468 -4.91 -22.32 -1.15
C LYS A 468 -6.30 -22.47 -1.79
N GLU A 469 -7.25 -21.62 -1.43
CA GLU A 469 -8.57 -21.54 -2.07
C GLU A 469 -8.45 -21.04 -3.52
N ALA A 470 -7.61 -20.02 -3.77
CA ALA A 470 -7.31 -19.56 -5.12
C ALA A 470 -6.60 -20.64 -5.96
N GLU A 471 -5.61 -21.32 -5.39
CA GLU A 471 -4.91 -22.46 -5.99
C GLU A 471 -5.88 -23.59 -6.40
N VAL A 472 -6.68 -24.09 -5.44
CA VAL A 472 -7.54 -25.28 -5.61
C VAL A 472 -8.85 -25.00 -6.35
N ARG A 473 -9.45 -23.81 -6.19
CA ARG A 473 -10.77 -23.47 -6.78
C ARG A 473 -10.67 -22.59 -8.03
N ALA A 474 -9.51 -22.02 -8.34
CA ALA A 474 -9.33 -21.10 -9.46
C ALA A 474 -7.98 -21.25 -10.22
N GLU A 475 -7.25 -22.36 -10.01
CA GLU A 475 -5.94 -22.63 -10.61
C GLU A 475 -4.90 -21.52 -10.34
N GLY A 476 -5.08 -20.76 -9.26
CA GLY A 476 -4.28 -19.58 -8.92
C GLY A 476 -4.42 -18.39 -9.89
N LYS A 477 -5.33 -18.45 -10.88
CA LYS A 477 -5.50 -17.37 -11.87
C LYS A 477 -6.14 -16.11 -11.28
N LYS A 478 -6.92 -16.27 -10.21
CA LYS A 478 -7.68 -15.26 -9.47
C LYS A 478 -8.00 -15.77 -8.06
N LEU A 479 -8.50 -14.91 -7.18
CA LEU A 479 -8.95 -15.30 -5.84
C LEU A 479 -10.15 -16.27 -5.85
N GLY A 480 -10.18 -17.15 -4.84
CA GLY A 480 -11.29 -18.06 -4.57
C GLY A 480 -12.52 -17.38 -3.93
N PRO A 481 -13.60 -18.15 -3.64
CA PRO A 481 -14.87 -17.61 -3.16
C PRO A 481 -14.80 -16.77 -1.87
N VAL A 482 -14.08 -17.21 -0.83
CA VAL A 482 -13.89 -16.46 0.43
C VAL A 482 -13.01 -15.25 0.18
N GLY A 483 -11.80 -15.46 -0.36
CA GLY A 483 -10.83 -14.39 -0.53
C GLY A 483 -11.34 -13.27 -1.45
N GLY A 484 -11.89 -13.65 -2.61
CA GLY A 484 -12.37 -12.72 -3.62
C GLY A 484 -13.60 -11.94 -3.17
N ARG A 485 -14.50 -12.56 -2.40
CA ARG A 485 -15.66 -11.86 -1.82
C ARG A 485 -15.25 -10.85 -0.74
N ILE A 486 -14.27 -11.18 0.11
CA ILE A 486 -13.73 -10.23 1.10
C ILE A 486 -13.08 -9.03 0.40
N VAL A 487 -12.22 -9.26 -0.59
CA VAL A 487 -11.56 -8.17 -1.33
C VAL A 487 -12.59 -7.31 -2.07
N ALA A 488 -13.54 -7.93 -2.79
CA ALA A 488 -14.51 -7.20 -3.58
C ALA A 488 -15.50 -6.38 -2.74
N GLU A 489 -16.06 -6.94 -1.66
CA GLU A 489 -17.02 -6.18 -0.83
C GLU A 489 -16.36 -5.05 -0.05
N VAL A 490 -15.09 -5.19 0.35
CA VAL A 490 -14.37 -4.09 1.03
C VAL A 490 -14.02 -2.98 0.05
N LEU A 491 -13.40 -3.28 -1.12
CA LEU A 491 -13.04 -2.24 -2.09
C LEU A 491 -14.28 -1.49 -2.62
N LEU A 492 -15.35 -2.22 -2.96
CA LEU A 492 -16.61 -1.61 -3.40
C LEU A 492 -17.35 -0.91 -2.26
N GLY A 493 -17.19 -1.39 -1.02
CA GLY A 493 -17.77 -0.81 0.18
C GLY A 493 -17.17 0.54 0.56
N ILE A 494 -15.83 0.67 0.53
CA ILE A 494 -15.17 1.95 0.79
C ILE A 494 -15.44 2.98 -0.31
N LEU A 495 -15.59 2.54 -1.56
CA LEU A 495 -15.98 3.38 -2.69
C LEU A 495 -17.42 3.93 -2.55
N ALA A 496 -18.34 3.12 -2.02
CA ALA A 496 -19.74 3.49 -1.83
C ALA A 496 -20.01 4.30 -0.55
N ASP A 497 -19.10 4.26 0.44
CA ASP A 497 -19.14 5.09 1.65
C ASP A 497 -18.48 6.47 1.44
N ASP A 498 -17.55 6.59 0.50
CA ASP A 498 -16.97 7.88 0.11
C ASP A 498 -18.00 8.76 -0.63
N PRO A 499 -18.44 9.90 -0.05
CA PRO A 499 -19.41 10.79 -0.69
C PRO A 499 -18.83 11.59 -1.86
N LEU A 500 -17.52 11.48 -2.15
CA LEU A 500 -16.84 12.16 -3.26
C LEU A 500 -16.48 11.21 -4.41
N SER A 501 -16.78 9.92 -4.30
CA SER A 501 -16.47 8.93 -5.35
C SER A 501 -17.37 9.07 -6.57
N TYR A 502 -16.93 8.54 -7.72
CA TYR A 502 -17.79 8.49 -8.91
C TYR A 502 -19.07 7.70 -8.62
N LEU A 503 -18.98 6.58 -7.91
CA LEU A 503 -20.11 5.70 -7.59
C LEU A 503 -21.16 6.38 -6.69
N SER A 504 -20.75 7.30 -5.82
CA SER A 504 -21.64 8.04 -4.93
C SER A 504 -22.23 9.31 -5.56
N VAL A 505 -21.45 10.03 -6.36
CA VAL A 505 -21.84 11.33 -6.94
C VAL A 505 -22.56 11.17 -8.28
N GLU A 506 -22.07 10.29 -9.15
CA GLU A 506 -22.60 10.05 -10.49
C GLU A 506 -22.47 8.54 -10.83
N PRO A 507 -23.38 7.67 -10.34
CA PRO A 507 -23.20 6.22 -10.38
C PRO A 507 -23.07 5.58 -11.79
N ASN A 508 -23.42 6.34 -12.83
CA ASN A 508 -23.31 5.95 -14.24
C ASN A 508 -22.14 6.64 -14.97
N TRP A 509 -21.33 7.44 -14.26
CA TRP A 509 -20.14 8.10 -14.81
C TRP A 509 -19.20 7.09 -15.44
N LYS A 510 -18.52 7.53 -16.50
CA LYS A 510 -17.44 6.79 -17.15
C LYS A 510 -16.35 7.78 -17.54
N PRO A 511 -15.08 7.34 -17.60
CA PRO A 511 -14.00 8.04 -18.29
C PRO A 511 -14.41 8.50 -19.69
N GLN A 512 -13.93 9.68 -20.10
CA GLN A 512 -14.24 10.30 -21.38
C GLN A 512 -12.97 10.82 -22.06
N ALA A 513 -13.03 11.06 -23.37
CA ALA A 513 -11.95 11.72 -24.09
C ALA A 513 -11.65 13.11 -23.49
N PRO A 514 -10.38 13.56 -23.43
CA PRO A 514 -9.19 12.93 -24.03
C PRO A 514 -8.53 11.84 -23.15
N MET A 515 -9.04 11.56 -21.96
CA MET A 515 -8.43 10.61 -21.01
C MET A 515 -8.76 9.14 -21.35
N ALA A 516 -10.00 8.87 -21.77
CA ALA A 516 -10.43 7.57 -22.29
C ALA A 516 -10.02 7.35 -23.75
N ARG A 517 -10.07 6.09 -24.20
CA ARG A 517 -9.98 5.73 -25.63
C ARG A 517 -11.27 6.11 -26.37
N ASP A 518 -11.21 6.10 -27.71
CA ASP A 518 -12.33 6.44 -28.59
C ASP A 518 -13.57 5.53 -28.43
N ASP A 519 -13.39 4.31 -27.91
CA ASP A 519 -14.46 3.36 -27.58
C ASP A 519 -15.06 3.57 -26.16
N GLY A 520 -14.56 4.56 -25.42
CA GLY A 520 -14.93 4.82 -24.03
C GLY A 520 -14.27 3.89 -23.01
N SER A 521 -13.31 3.04 -23.42
CA SER A 521 -12.56 2.20 -22.50
C SER A 521 -11.47 2.98 -21.76
N PHE A 522 -11.23 2.59 -20.50
CA PHE A 522 -10.17 3.10 -19.66
C PHE A 522 -9.79 2.01 -18.63
N ASP A 523 -8.51 1.64 -18.66
CA ASP A 523 -7.85 0.59 -17.89
C ASP A 523 -6.47 1.12 -17.46
N VAL A 524 -5.70 0.34 -16.69
CA VAL A 524 -4.36 0.78 -16.26
C VAL A 524 -3.44 1.09 -17.45
N PRO A 525 -3.33 0.26 -18.53
CA PRO A 525 -2.61 0.63 -19.74
C PRO A 525 -3.00 2.00 -20.35
N GLN A 526 -4.28 2.36 -20.35
CA GLN A 526 -4.75 3.66 -20.83
C GLN A 526 -4.33 4.81 -19.90
N LEU A 527 -4.41 4.63 -18.58
CA LEU A 527 -3.92 5.59 -17.59
C LEU A 527 -2.41 5.85 -17.80
N LEU A 528 -1.63 4.78 -17.88
CA LEU A 528 -0.17 4.84 -18.09
C LEU A 528 0.20 5.47 -19.44
N ARG A 529 -0.60 5.24 -20.50
CA ARG A 529 -0.43 5.90 -21.80
C ARG A 529 -0.68 7.40 -21.69
N PHE A 530 -1.87 7.79 -21.22
CA PHE A 530 -2.24 9.21 -21.13
C PHE A 530 -1.30 10.02 -20.22
N ALA A 531 -0.77 9.41 -19.16
CA ALA A 531 0.22 10.02 -18.28
C ALA A 531 1.57 10.33 -18.97
N LYS A 532 1.97 9.54 -19.99
CA LYS A 532 3.28 9.66 -20.67
C LYS A 532 3.18 10.30 -22.08
N GLU A 533 1.99 10.67 -22.55
CA GLU A 533 1.77 11.38 -23.81
C GLU A 533 1.93 12.90 -23.63
N ALA A 534 3.00 13.46 -24.18
CA ALA A 534 3.34 14.90 -24.17
C ALA A 534 2.37 15.77 -25.00
#